data_AF-A0A3M0G658-F1
#
_entry.id   AF-A0A3M0G658-F1
#
_cell.length_a   1.000
_cell.length_b   1.000
_cell.length_c   1.000
_cell.angle_alpha   90.00
_cell.angle_beta   90.00
_cell.angle_gamma   90.00
#
_symmetry.space_group_name_H-M   'P 1'
#
loop_
_entity.id
_entity.type
_entity.pdbx_description
1 polymer ?
#
loop_
_entity_poly.entity_id
_entity_poly.type
_entity_poly.pdbx_seq_one_letter_code
_entity_poly.pdbx_strand_id
1 'polypeptide(L)'
;MAKKLDFKDIVQDALDGNIKQISGSDAAFLYAESPTSPMHIASLCIVEGSIEFEDFKKNVASKLHLIPKFRQRLLNVPMNVDYPYWVDDPNFDLDLHLNRVRLPEPSNWKTLRSLTSSIFSAPLDLRRPLWSIHFIEGIDEIAQVPKGSVAIVSKVHHVMIDGSSGVGIMGVLFDKEKNPSAKMPDPKPYEPDPLPDDISLLLKSGYGFLKNPFKLPKTIAETAYTFVKSKANKTLSIQKEFASARYPVPITIFNENISAKRTWGTAILSFDRINALRKITGGSVNDVILAFCAGAIRRYLQDREKLPLQPLVANVPISIRGEDKSLNNQIANMMIQLATHIEDPLDRLEYIQEQTMLGKSRHKTMGAKTLSKMADAVPFGLANLAAGLYSKYNMKDLHRPPFNVTITNVPGPQKALYLNGHKVVSVFTLTPVVDGFGLIIAAFSYNGNVTITATSDSKTMPDAEKFARYIRESANELEALVLKNEKSKAKVSKATKDKSKSATFFSTLKRYLNKEAEVVKKYKGVYHIDVDLGATSQCWVIDLTGEKVVIKKTKNLDPATLIEIEDANLYDMYKGKLLFDELKIQQRIKISGTVANKKKFTNLLKAFLAR
;
A
#
# COMPACT_ATOMS: atom_id res chain seq x y z
N MET A 1 -62.02 15.33 4.91
CA MET A 1 -61.90 13.89 4.55
C MET A 1 -60.44 13.58 4.33
N ALA A 2 -59.80 12.85 5.24
CA ALA A 2 -58.41 12.42 5.10
C ALA A 2 -58.34 11.28 4.06
N LYS A 3 -57.52 11.43 3.02
CA LYS A 3 -57.18 10.32 2.10
C LYS A 3 -56.53 9.21 2.94
N LYS A 4 -57.12 8.01 2.95
CA LYS A 4 -56.43 6.80 3.42
C LYS A 4 -55.22 6.59 2.50
N LEU A 5 -54.01 6.87 2.96
CA LEU A 5 -52.81 6.37 2.29
C LEU A 5 -52.82 4.84 2.36
N ASP A 6 -52.73 4.17 1.21
CA ASP A 6 -52.59 2.71 1.14
C ASP A 6 -51.18 2.33 1.62
N PHE A 7 -51.09 1.33 2.49
CA PHE A 7 -49.83 0.81 3.00
C PHE A 7 -48.91 0.32 1.85
N LYS A 8 -49.50 -0.14 0.75
CA LYS A 8 -48.73 -0.51 -0.46
C LYS A 8 -48.05 0.68 -1.12
N ASP A 9 -48.71 1.84 -1.18
CA ASP A 9 -48.15 3.05 -1.79
C ASP A 9 -46.99 3.59 -0.95
N ILE A 10 -47.12 3.56 0.39
CA ILE A 10 -46.04 3.95 1.32
C ILE A 10 -44.82 3.03 1.16
N VAL A 11 -45.04 1.72 1.03
CA VAL A 11 -43.94 0.75 0.84
C VAL A 11 -43.30 0.93 -0.53
N GLN A 12 -44.07 1.21 -1.58
CA GLN A 12 -43.58 1.42 -2.93
C GLN A 12 -42.76 2.72 -3.01
N ASP A 13 -43.25 3.84 -2.48
CA ASP A 13 -42.52 5.12 -2.39
C ASP A 13 -41.22 4.99 -1.57
N ALA A 14 -41.25 4.24 -0.46
CA ALA A 14 -40.05 3.94 0.34
C ALA A 14 -38.98 3.18 -0.47
N LEU A 15 -39.41 2.24 -1.31
CA LEU A 15 -38.52 1.46 -2.17
C LEU A 15 -37.99 2.28 -3.34
N ASP A 16 -38.82 3.16 -3.91
CA ASP A 16 -38.52 3.98 -5.09
C ASP A 16 -37.66 5.21 -4.78
N GLY A 17 -37.53 5.60 -3.51
CA GLY A 17 -36.61 6.68 -3.10
C GLY A 17 -35.15 6.40 -3.49
N ASN A 18 -34.55 7.32 -4.27
CA ASN A 18 -33.18 7.29 -4.81
C ASN A 18 -32.06 7.49 -3.77
N ILE A 19 -32.28 7.10 -2.51
CA ILE A 19 -31.26 7.19 -1.44
C ILE A 19 -30.36 5.97 -1.45
N LYS A 20 -29.05 6.19 -1.27
CA LYS A 20 -28.04 5.12 -1.34
C LYS A 20 -27.54 4.74 0.05
N GLN A 21 -27.75 3.48 0.43
CA GLN A 21 -27.18 2.94 1.66
C GLN A 21 -25.65 2.89 1.58
N ILE A 22 -24.96 3.12 2.70
CA ILE A 22 -23.52 2.91 2.76
C ILE A 22 -23.18 1.41 2.67
N SER A 23 -22.03 1.09 2.11
CA SER A 23 -21.55 -0.29 2.07
C SER A 23 -21.10 -0.75 3.46
N GLY A 24 -21.09 -2.07 3.71
CA GLY A 24 -20.58 -2.60 4.99
C GLY A 24 -19.11 -2.25 5.24
N SER A 25 -18.29 -2.20 4.19
CA SER A 25 -16.88 -1.79 4.30
C SER A 25 -16.71 -0.29 4.59
N ASP A 26 -17.58 0.57 4.05
CA ASP A 26 -17.59 2.00 4.39
C ASP A 26 -18.07 2.22 5.84
N ALA A 27 -19.08 1.46 6.26
CA ALA A 27 -19.62 1.51 7.61
C ALA A 27 -18.60 1.07 8.67
N ALA A 28 -17.70 0.15 8.34
CA ALA A 28 -16.63 -0.29 9.24
C ALA A 28 -15.76 0.88 9.73
N PHE A 29 -15.56 1.92 8.91
CA PHE A 29 -14.83 3.12 9.31
C PHE A 29 -15.60 3.97 10.32
N LEU A 30 -16.93 4.09 10.17
CA LEU A 30 -17.76 4.79 11.16
C LEU A 30 -17.74 4.09 12.51
N TYR A 31 -17.73 2.75 12.52
CA TYR A 31 -17.78 1.98 13.77
C TYR A 31 -16.41 1.74 14.41
N ALA A 32 -15.34 1.88 13.63
CA ALA A 32 -13.98 1.94 14.15
C ALA A 32 -13.66 3.30 14.80
N GLU A 33 -14.45 4.35 14.50
CA GLU A 33 -14.24 5.68 15.05
C GLU A 33 -14.49 5.73 16.57
N SER A 34 -13.60 6.41 17.27
CA SER A 34 -13.71 6.68 18.70
C SER A 34 -13.25 8.11 19.01
N PRO A 35 -13.53 8.66 20.21
CA PRO A 35 -13.04 9.98 20.59
C PRO A 35 -11.51 10.14 20.50
N THR A 36 -10.75 9.04 20.61
CA THR A 36 -9.29 9.03 20.47
C THR A 36 -8.82 8.63 19.07
N SER A 37 -9.71 8.09 18.24
CA SER A 37 -9.45 7.53 16.91
C SER A 37 -10.42 8.05 15.84
N PRO A 38 -10.41 9.36 15.51
CA PRO A 38 -11.20 9.87 14.38
C PRO A 38 -10.82 9.19 13.06
N MET A 39 -11.81 8.80 12.26
CA MET A 39 -11.60 8.01 11.02
C MET A 39 -11.66 8.88 9.76
N HIS A 40 -11.03 10.05 9.80
CA HIS A 40 -10.85 10.91 8.62
C HIS A 40 -9.44 10.84 8.06
N ILE A 41 -9.33 11.10 6.77
CA ILE A 41 -8.08 11.39 6.08
C ILE A 41 -7.95 12.89 5.86
N ALA A 42 -6.73 13.38 5.72
CA ALA A 42 -6.51 14.76 5.31
C ALA A 42 -5.39 14.89 4.29
N SER A 43 -5.48 15.93 3.47
CA SER A 43 -4.38 16.41 2.65
C SER A 43 -3.99 17.81 3.10
N LEU A 44 -2.70 18.10 3.16
CA LEU A 44 -2.14 19.43 3.31
C LEU A 44 -1.50 19.81 1.98
N CYS A 45 -2.07 20.78 1.28
CA CYS A 45 -1.53 21.33 0.04
C CYS A 45 -0.90 22.70 0.32
N ILE A 46 0.31 22.94 -0.18
CA ILE A 46 0.92 24.28 -0.19
C ILE A 46 0.74 24.87 -1.57
N VAL A 47 0.16 26.07 -1.64
CA VAL A 47 -0.12 26.77 -2.90
C VAL A 47 0.65 28.08 -2.93
N GLU A 48 1.39 28.33 -4.01
CA GLU A 48 2.27 29.50 -4.12
C GLU A 48 1.51 30.81 -4.35
N GLY A 49 1.98 31.89 -3.75
CA GLY A 49 1.43 33.23 -3.96
C GLY A 49 0.14 33.50 -3.18
N SER A 50 -0.20 34.79 -3.13
CA SER A 50 -1.27 35.32 -2.29
C SER A 50 -2.63 35.09 -2.93
N ILE A 51 -3.26 33.97 -2.56
CA ILE A 51 -4.66 33.71 -2.87
C ILE A 51 -5.51 34.35 -1.76
N GLU A 52 -6.53 35.11 -2.16
CA GLU A 52 -7.53 35.61 -1.21
C GLU A 52 -8.52 34.51 -0.83
N PHE A 53 -8.90 34.47 0.45
CA PHE A 53 -9.85 33.47 0.97
C PHE A 53 -11.20 33.50 0.21
N GLU A 54 -11.69 34.68 -0.17
CA GLU A 54 -12.95 34.82 -0.89
C GLU A 54 -12.91 34.21 -2.30
N ASP A 55 -11.78 34.34 -3.00
CA ASP A 55 -11.60 33.72 -4.31
C ASP A 55 -11.46 32.20 -4.21
N PHE A 56 -10.81 31.72 -3.13
CA PHE A 56 -10.79 30.30 -2.80
C PHE A 56 -12.21 29.77 -2.52
N LYS A 57 -13.00 30.46 -1.69
CA LYS A 57 -14.39 30.10 -1.37
C LYS A 57 -15.26 30.03 -2.61
N LYS A 58 -15.17 31.02 -3.51
CA LYS A 58 -15.87 31.00 -4.82
C LYS A 58 -15.45 29.81 -5.68
N ASN A 59 -14.16 29.50 -5.76
CA ASN A 59 -13.68 28.34 -6.51
C ASN A 59 -14.27 27.04 -5.95
N VAL A 60 -14.25 26.83 -4.63
CA VAL A 60 -14.88 25.64 -4.01
C VAL A 60 -16.37 25.58 -4.33
N ALA A 61 -17.10 26.68 -4.13
CA ALA A 61 -18.54 26.76 -4.40
C ALA A 61 -18.89 26.39 -5.85
N SER A 62 -18.09 26.85 -6.83
CA SER A 62 -18.28 26.55 -8.25
C SER A 62 -18.17 25.06 -8.57
N LYS A 63 -17.41 24.29 -7.78
CA LYS A 63 -17.06 22.89 -8.02
C LYS A 63 -17.85 21.89 -7.16
N LEU A 64 -18.59 22.33 -6.14
CA LEU A 64 -19.33 21.43 -5.23
C LEU A 64 -20.28 20.46 -5.95
N HIS A 65 -20.97 20.93 -7.00
CA HIS A 65 -21.91 20.12 -7.76
C HIS A 65 -21.24 18.94 -8.51
N LEU A 66 -19.91 18.98 -8.70
CA LEU A 66 -19.13 17.89 -9.29
C LEU A 66 -18.81 16.78 -8.29
N ILE A 67 -19.05 17.03 -7.00
CA ILE A 67 -18.83 16.07 -5.91
C ILE A 67 -20.11 16.01 -5.06
N PRO A 68 -21.19 15.33 -5.54
CA PRO A 68 -22.50 15.35 -4.85
C PRO A 68 -22.42 15.01 -3.35
N LYS A 69 -21.54 14.07 -2.96
CA LYS A 69 -21.31 13.71 -1.55
C LYS A 69 -20.91 14.89 -0.65
N PHE A 70 -20.37 15.99 -1.18
CA PHE A 70 -20.03 17.18 -0.39
C PHE A 70 -21.26 17.95 0.08
N ARG A 71 -22.43 17.69 -0.50
CA ARG A 71 -23.72 18.23 -0.05
C ARG A 71 -24.62 17.15 0.56
N GLN A 72 -24.07 15.96 0.84
CA GLN A 72 -24.80 14.84 1.45
C GLN A 72 -24.30 14.54 2.84
N ARG A 73 -25.23 14.19 3.73
CA ARG A 73 -24.95 13.73 5.10
C ARG A 73 -25.43 12.30 5.29
N LEU A 74 -24.98 11.69 6.39
CA LEU A 74 -25.48 10.39 6.79
C LEU A 74 -26.80 10.53 7.55
N LEU A 75 -27.76 9.70 7.18
CA LEU A 75 -29.02 9.53 7.91
C LEU A 75 -29.06 8.12 8.48
N ASN A 76 -29.02 8.03 9.81
CA ASN A 76 -29.14 6.76 10.51
C ASN A 76 -30.58 6.26 10.43
N VAL A 77 -30.74 4.95 10.28
CA VAL A 77 -32.05 4.31 10.43
C VAL A 77 -32.45 4.37 11.90
N PRO A 78 -33.73 4.65 12.25
CA PRO A 78 -34.17 4.71 13.64
C PRO A 78 -33.74 3.50 14.46
N MET A 79 -33.35 3.73 15.72
CA MET A 79 -32.79 2.73 16.64
C MET A 79 -31.49 2.06 16.16
N ASN A 80 -30.87 2.55 15.08
CA ASN A 80 -29.68 1.94 14.49
C ASN A 80 -29.96 0.44 14.21
N VAL A 81 -30.98 0.14 13.41
CA VAL A 81 -31.31 -1.26 13.03
C VAL A 81 -30.67 -1.68 11.70
N ASP A 82 -30.16 -0.74 10.90
CA ASP A 82 -29.50 -1.01 9.61
C ASP A 82 -28.50 0.11 9.26
N TYR A 83 -27.68 -0.12 8.22
CA TYR A 83 -26.67 0.82 7.75
C TYR A 83 -27.24 2.19 7.37
N PRO A 84 -26.54 3.29 7.72
CA PRO A 84 -26.93 4.64 7.34
C PRO A 84 -27.08 4.82 5.83
N TYR A 85 -27.89 5.79 5.44
CA TYR A 85 -28.09 6.20 4.05
C TYR A 85 -27.45 7.55 3.79
N TRP A 86 -26.89 7.73 2.59
CA TRP A 86 -26.55 9.06 2.07
C TRP A 86 -27.83 9.78 1.66
N VAL A 87 -28.03 10.97 2.21
CA VAL A 87 -29.13 11.87 1.87
C VAL A 87 -28.60 13.27 1.64
N ASP A 88 -29.27 14.03 0.79
CA ASP A 88 -29.00 15.45 0.58
C ASP A 88 -29.21 16.21 1.90
N ASP A 89 -28.34 17.19 2.19
CA ASP A 89 -28.45 18.02 3.37
C ASP A 89 -29.27 19.28 3.07
N PRO A 90 -30.54 19.37 3.52
CA PRO A 90 -31.38 20.52 3.19
C PRO A 90 -30.88 21.84 3.80
N ASN A 91 -30.01 21.76 4.81
CA ASN A 91 -29.43 22.93 5.47
C ASN A 91 -27.95 23.10 5.13
N PHE A 92 -27.50 22.60 3.98
CA PHE A 92 -26.11 22.71 3.55
C PHE A 92 -25.66 24.17 3.52
N ASP A 93 -24.63 24.48 4.32
CA ASP A 93 -23.97 25.78 4.36
C ASP A 93 -22.46 25.60 4.19
N LEU A 94 -21.91 26.21 3.15
CA LEU A 94 -20.50 26.14 2.82
C LEU A 94 -19.61 26.75 3.92
N ASP A 95 -20.09 27.77 4.62
CA ASP A 95 -19.32 28.46 5.66
C ASP A 95 -19.12 27.60 6.92
N LEU A 96 -19.94 26.57 7.11
CA LEU A 96 -19.73 25.57 8.17
C LEU A 96 -18.59 24.59 7.85
N HIS A 97 -18.17 24.52 6.59
CA HIS A 97 -17.12 23.60 6.12
C HIS A 97 -15.79 24.30 5.81
N LEU A 98 -15.80 25.62 5.57
CA LEU A 98 -14.59 26.40 5.30
C LEU A 98 -14.14 27.18 6.54
N ASN A 99 -12.87 26.99 6.92
CA ASN A 99 -12.27 27.69 8.05
C ASN A 99 -11.10 28.54 7.55
N ARG A 100 -11.12 29.84 7.83
CA ARG A 100 -9.98 30.73 7.58
C ARG A 100 -9.16 30.86 8.85
N VAL A 101 -7.86 30.59 8.77
CA VAL A 101 -6.93 30.65 9.90
C VAL A 101 -5.64 31.32 9.44
N ARG A 102 -5.01 32.08 10.31
CA ARG A 102 -3.64 32.57 10.09
C ARG A 102 -2.66 31.73 10.90
N LEU A 103 -1.54 31.35 10.31
CA LEU A 103 -0.49 30.62 11.03
C LEU A 103 0.07 31.51 12.15
N PRO A 104 0.13 31.03 13.41
CA PRO A 104 0.75 31.80 14.49
C PRO A 104 2.25 32.01 14.28
N GLU A 105 2.80 33.05 14.89
CA GLU A 105 4.26 33.23 14.93
C GLU A 105 4.92 32.30 15.97
N PRO A 106 6.14 31.79 15.70
CA PRO A 106 6.89 31.93 14.44
C PRO A 106 6.25 31.08 13.32
N SER A 107 6.08 31.65 12.14
CA SER A 107 5.37 31.08 10.99
C SER A 107 6.15 29.98 10.23
N ASN A 108 6.78 29.07 10.97
CA ASN A 108 7.66 28.02 10.47
C ASN A 108 6.99 26.63 10.43
N TRP A 109 7.75 25.62 9.98
CA TRP A 109 7.29 24.23 9.89
C TRP A 109 6.80 23.63 11.20
N LYS A 110 7.40 24.00 12.34
CA LYS A 110 7.00 23.47 13.65
C LYS A 110 5.59 23.95 14.00
N THR A 111 5.33 25.24 13.80
CA THR A 111 4.02 25.83 14.06
C THR A 111 2.97 25.31 13.09
N LEU A 112 3.30 25.19 11.79
CA LEU A 112 2.40 24.62 10.78
C LEU A 112 2.04 23.17 11.12
N ARG A 113 3.01 22.35 11.53
CA ARG A 113 2.75 20.96 11.97
C ARG A 113 1.86 20.93 13.20
N SER A 114 2.11 21.78 14.20
CA SER A 114 1.28 21.84 15.42
C SER A 114 -0.17 22.21 15.10
N LEU A 115 -0.38 23.24 14.28
CA LEU A 115 -1.72 23.67 13.87
C LEU A 115 -2.46 22.57 13.08
N THR A 116 -1.80 22.01 12.07
CA THR A 116 -2.38 20.95 11.23
C THR A 116 -2.62 19.65 12.00
N SER A 117 -1.75 19.30 12.96
CA SER A 117 -1.99 18.23 13.93
C SER A 117 -3.25 18.47 14.75
N SER A 118 -3.48 19.69 15.23
CA SER A 118 -4.69 20.05 15.98
C SER A 118 -5.94 19.90 15.11
N ILE A 119 -5.90 20.43 13.89
CA ILE A 119 -6.99 20.30 12.90
C ILE A 119 -7.32 18.83 12.61
N PHE A 120 -6.29 17.99 12.45
CA PHE A 120 -6.42 16.57 12.19
C PHE A 120 -6.84 15.76 13.43
N SER A 121 -6.64 16.27 14.64
CA SER A 121 -7.07 15.61 15.88
C SER A 121 -8.56 15.80 16.14
N ALA A 122 -9.15 16.91 15.67
CA ALA A 122 -10.56 17.21 15.88
C ALA A 122 -11.47 16.31 15.00
N PRO A 123 -12.47 15.60 15.55
CA PRO A 123 -13.41 14.82 14.76
C PRO A 123 -14.30 15.71 13.87
N LEU A 124 -14.92 15.10 12.86
CA LEU A 124 -15.96 15.76 12.05
C LEU A 124 -17.33 15.58 12.72
N ASP A 125 -18.25 16.54 12.54
CA ASP A 125 -19.63 16.42 13.01
C ASP A 125 -20.41 15.48 12.10
N LEU A 126 -20.78 14.30 12.61
CA LEU A 126 -21.48 13.26 11.86
C LEU A 126 -22.87 13.67 11.34
N ARG A 127 -23.40 14.81 11.81
CA ARG A 127 -24.73 15.34 11.42
C ARG A 127 -24.70 16.19 10.15
N ARG A 128 -23.52 16.47 9.60
CA ARG A 128 -23.31 17.31 8.42
C ARG A 128 -22.56 16.52 7.33
N PRO A 129 -22.41 17.06 6.11
CA PRO A 129 -21.48 16.47 5.15
C PRO A 129 -20.08 16.34 5.75
N LEU A 130 -19.48 15.15 5.62
CA LEU A 130 -18.33 14.74 6.44
C LEU A 130 -16.99 15.23 5.88
N TRP A 131 -16.89 16.53 5.66
CA TRP A 131 -15.66 17.17 5.19
C TRP A 131 -15.51 18.58 5.78
N SER A 132 -14.27 19.06 5.79
CA SER A 132 -13.93 20.44 6.14
C SER A 132 -12.65 20.84 5.41
N ILE A 133 -12.51 22.12 5.09
CA ILE A 133 -11.29 22.68 4.53
C ILE A 133 -10.83 23.84 5.41
N HIS A 134 -9.54 23.84 5.76
CA HIS A 134 -8.90 24.96 6.46
C HIS A 134 -7.95 25.67 5.51
N PHE A 135 -8.18 26.96 5.32
CA PHE A 135 -7.34 27.87 4.56
C PHE A 135 -6.41 28.60 5.54
N ILE A 136 -5.11 28.33 5.44
CA ILE A 136 -4.09 28.79 6.38
C ILE A 136 -3.18 29.81 5.70
N GLU A 137 -3.23 31.05 6.17
CA GLU A 137 -2.44 32.18 5.67
C GLU A 137 -1.14 32.37 6.47
N GLY A 138 -0.19 33.12 5.90
CA GLY A 138 1.00 33.60 6.62
C GLY A 138 2.08 32.55 6.81
N ILE A 139 2.34 31.70 5.82
CA ILE A 139 3.42 30.69 5.85
C ILE A 139 4.75 31.24 5.29
N ASP A 140 5.15 32.43 5.74
CA ASP A 140 6.21 33.24 5.13
C ASP A 140 7.64 32.91 5.60
N GLU A 141 7.80 32.24 6.75
CA GLU A 141 9.10 31.87 7.32
C GLU A 141 9.57 30.45 6.93
N ILE A 142 8.83 29.76 6.06
CA ILE A 142 9.22 28.43 5.60
C ILE A 142 10.12 28.56 4.37
N ALA A 143 11.42 28.32 4.54
CA ALA A 143 12.43 28.51 3.50
C ALA A 143 12.18 27.76 2.18
N GLN A 144 11.48 26.61 2.20
CA GLN A 144 11.14 25.83 1.00
C GLN A 144 9.86 26.31 0.30
N VAL A 145 9.19 27.32 0.85
CA VAL A 145 7.89 27.79 0.39
C VAL A 145 8.01 29.26 -0.03
N PRO A 146 7.50 29.65 -1.22
CA PRO A 146 7.49 31.04 -1.62
C PRO A 146 6.73 31.93 -0.62
N LYS A 147 7.21 33.15 -0.38
CA LYS A 147 6.47 34.12 0.45
C LYS A 147 5.08 34.41 -0.15
N GLY A 148 4.12 34.67 0.73
CA GLY A 148 2.72 34.90 0.39
C GLY A 148 1.93 33.63 0.09
N SER A 149 2.55 32.44 0.13
CA SER A 149 1.86 31.17 -0.08
C SER A 149 0.79 30.92 0.98
N VAL A 150 -0.11 29.98 0.69
CA VAL A 150 -1.16 29.51 1.60
C VAL A 150 -1.12 28.00 1.75
N ALA A 151 -1.53 27.51 2.92
CA ALA A 151 -1.69 26.09 3.20
C ALA A 151 -3.17 25.72 3.23
N ILE A 152 -3.56 24.68 2.51
CA ILE A 152 -4.94 24.19 2.44
C ILE A 152 -4.99 22.80 3.04
N VAL A 153 -5.70 22.64 4.16
CA VAL A 153 -5.95 21.34 4.79
C VAL A 153 -7.35 20.88 4.44
N SER A 154 -7.47 19.90 3.55
CA SER A 154 -8.75 19.28 3.22
C SER A 154 -8.89 17.98 3.99
N LYS A 155 -9.86 17.92 4.93
CA LYS A 155 -10.16 16.78 5.79
C LYS A 155 -11.49 16.17 5.37
N VAL A 156 -11.52 14.85 5.21
CA VAL A 156 -12.72 14.11 4.77
C VAL A 156 -12.81 12.78 5.50
N HIS A 157 -14.01 12.40 5.96
CA HIS A 157 -14.23 11.12 6.64
C HIS A 157 -14.06 9.94 5.67
N HIS A 158 -13.47 8.82 6.13
CA HIS A 158 -13.16 7.68 5.25
C HIS A 158 -14.39 7.08 4.58
N VAL A 159 -15.57 7.16 5.21
CA VAL A 159 -16.85 6.71 4.62
C VAL A 159 -17.19 7.44 3.31
N MET A 160 -16.66 8.65 3.07
CA MET A 160 -16.90 9.40 1.83
C MET A 160 -16.01 8.92 0.68
N ILE A 161 -14.81 8.41 0.98
CA ILE A 161 -13.69 8.25 0.05
C ILE A 161 -13.13 6.82 0.12
N ASP A 162 -13.12 6.11 -1.02
CA ASP A 162 -12.24 4.94 -1.18
C ASP A 162 -10.76 5.39 -1.35
N GLY A 163 -9.78 4.51 -1.07
CA GLY A 163 -8.37 4.91 -1.05
C GLY A 163 -7.82 5.55 -2.34
N SER A 164 -8.51 5.45 -3.49
CA SER A 164 -8.14 6.14 -4.74
C SER A 164 -9.01 7.36 -5.06
N SER A 165 -10.21 7.46 -4.50
CA SER A 165 -11.15 8.57 -4.66
C SER A 165 -10.63 9.91 -4.12
N GLY A 166 -9.71 9.89 -3.16
CA GLY A 166 -9.09 11.12 -2.62
C GLY A 166 -8.31 11.92 -3.68
N VAL A 167 -7.64 11.23 -4.61
CA VAL A 167 -6.94 11.87 -5.74
C VAL A 167 -7.94 12.46 -6.75
N GLY A 168 -9.10 11.82 -6.89
CA GLY A 168 -10.20 12.33 -7.73
C GLY A 168 -10.70 13.69 -7.25
N ILE A 169 -10.90 13.85 -5.94
CA ILE A 169 -11.31 15.12 -5.33
C ILE A 169 -10.28 16.22 -5.59
N MET A 170 -8.98 15.92 -5.48
CA MET A 170 -7.93 16.87 -5.84
C MET A 170 -8.03 17.30 -7.32
N GLY A 171 -8.30 16.36 -8.22
CA GLY A 171 -8.48 16.64 -9.65
C GLY A 171 -9.71 17.48 -9.99
N VAL A 172 -10.67 17.60 -9.06
CA VAL A 172 -11.84 18.49 -9.18
C VAL A 172 -11.56 19.85 -8.58
N LEU A 173 -10.95 19.91 -7.38
CA LEU A 173 -10.70 21.16 -6.68
C LEU A 173 -9.63 22.02 -7.36
N PHE A 174 -8.59 21.38 -7.91
CA PHE A 174 -7.47 22.04 -8.57
C PHE A 174 -7.51 21.90 -10.10
N ASP A 175 -7.02 22.93 -10.78
CA ASP A 175 -6.92 22.99 -12.22
C ASP A 175 -5.64 22.32 -12.71
N LYS A 176 -5.67 21.76 -13.92
CA LYS A 176 -4.51 21.07 -14.53
C LYS A 176 -3.56 22.01 -15.26
N GLU A 177 -4.03 23.21 -15.58
CA GLU A 177 -3.30 24.20 -16.36
C GLU A 177 -3.24 25.53 -15.60
N LYS A 178 -2.16 26.27 -15.83
CA LYS A 178 -2.00 27.61 -15.28
C LYS A 178 -2.87 28.57 -16.08
N ASN A 179 -4.08 28.85 -15.60
CA ASN A 179 -4.98 29.81 -16.23
C ASN A 179 -5.46 30.88 -15.23
N PRO A 180 -4.65 31.93 -14.97
CA PRO A 180 -5.01 32.99 -14.03
C PRO A 180 -6.20 33.84 -14.51
N SER A 181 -6.56 33.76 -15.81
CA SER A 181 -7.66 34.51 -16.43
C SER A 181 -8.95 33.70 -16.59
N ALA A 182 -8.98 32.43 -16.18
CA ALA A 182 -10.20 31.63 -16.25
C ALA A 182 -11.27 32.25 -15.35
N LYS A 183 -12.38 32.69 -15.94
CA LYS A 183 -13.56 33.05 -15.14
C LYS A 183 -14.08 31.80 -14.45
N MET A 184 -14.15 31.85 -13.12
CA MET A 184 -14.79 30.79 -12.35
C MET A 184 -16.28 30.77 -12.73
N PRO A 185 -16.85 29.61 -13.08
CA PRO A 185 -18.28 29.51 -13.35
C PRO A 185 -19.07 29.79 -12.07
N ASP A 186 -20.27 30.37 -12.22
CA ASP A 186 -21.14 30.61 -11.07
C ASP A 186 -21.54 29.28 -10.41
N PRO A 187 -21.66 29.24 -9.07
CA PRO A 187 -22.14 28.05 -8.37
C PRO A 187 -23.52 27.64 -8.88
N LYS A 188 -23.68 26.35 -9.22
CA LYS A 188 -25.00 25.83 -9.56
C LYS A 188 -25.93 25.89 -8.33
N PRO A 189 -27.21 26.27 -8.51
CA PRO A 189 -28.22 26.19 -7.46
C PRO A 189 -28.25 24.81 -6.81
N TYR A 190 -28.58 24.77 -5.53
CA TYR A 190 -28.72 23.54 -4.78
C TYR A 190 -30.17 23.36 -4.36
N GLU A 191 -30.82 22.36 -4.94
CA GLU A 191 -32.18 21.97 -4.62
C GLU A 191 -32.10 20.56 -4.02
N PRO A 192 -32.12 20.43 -2.69
CA PRO A 192 -31.96 19.14 -2.01
C PRO A 192 -33.21 18.29 -2.20
N ASP A 193 -33.02 16.99 -2.44
CA ASP A 193 -34.13 16.03 -2.39
C ASP A 193 -34.75 16.00 -0.98
N PRO A 194 -36.08 15.81 -0.86
CA PRO A 194 -36.74 15.72 0.44
C PRO A 194 -36.20 14.53 1.24
N LEU A 195 -36.04 14.73 2.55
CA LEU A 195 -35.60 13.66 3.43
C LEU A 195 -36.64 12.54 3.49
N PRO A 196 -36.22 11.26 3.47
CA PRO A 196 -37.13 10.15 3.70
C PRO A 196 -37.66 10.20 5.14
N ASP A 197 -38.90 9.78 5.34
CA ASP A 197 -39.50 9.65 6.67
C ASP A 197 -38.94 8.44 7.44
N ASP A 198 -38.97 8.51 8.78
CA ASP A 198 -38.42 7.44 9.64
C ASP A 198 -39.12 6.09 9.44
N ILE A 199 -40.41 6.10 9.09
CA ILE A 199 -41.21 4.88 8.88
C ILE A 199 -40.81 4.22 7.55
N SER A 200 -40.65 5.00 6.47
CA SER A 200 -40.17 4.49 5.18
C SER A 200 -38.76 3.91 5.28
N LEU A 201 -37.86 4.54 6.05
CA LEU A 201 -36.52 3.98 6.32
C LEU A 201 -36.60 2.64 7.04
N LEU A 202 -37.44 2.52 8.08
CA LEU A 202 -37.65 1.27 8.80
C LEU A 202 -38.27 0.19 7.89
N LEU A 203 -39.25 0.54 7.06
CA LEU A 203 -39.88 -0.37 6.10
C LEU A 203 -38.91 -0.82 5.01
N LYS A 204 -38.08 0.09 4.47
CA LYS A 204 -37.04 -0.24 3.47
C LYS A 204 -35.99 -1.17 4.05
N SER A 205 -35.58 -0.93 5.30
CA SER A 205 -34.66 -1.79 6.05
C SER A 205 -35.30 -3.16 6.33
N GLY A 206 -36.57 -3.19 6.73
CA GLY A 206 -37.36 -4.42 6.95
C GLY A 206 -37.64 -5.22 5.67
N TYR A 207 -37.80 -4.56 4.52
CA TYR A 207 -37.95 -5.23 3.23
C TYR A 207 -36.64 -5.85 2.74
N GLY A 208 -35.51 -5.15 2.92
CA GLY A 208 -34.17 -5.70 2.69
C GLY A 208 -33.89 -6.95 3.54
N PHE A 209 -34.44 -6.97 4.75
CA PHE A 209 -34.42 -8.09 5.67
C PHE A 209 -35.28 -9.29 5.20
N LEU A 210 -36.51 -9.04 4.73
CA LEU A 210 -37.42 -10.07 4.20
C LEU A 210 -36.89 -10.75 2.92
N LYS A 211 -36.14 -10.02 2.07
CA LYS A 211 -35.51 -10.57 0.85
C LYS A 211 -34.23 -11.37 1.12
N ASN A 212 -33.58 -11.18 2.28
CA ASN A 212 -32.37 -11.90 2.67
C ASN A 212 -32.46 -12.38 4.14
N PRO A 213 -33.35 -13.34 4.45
CA PRO A 213 -33.57 -13.83 5.81
C PRO A 213 -32.34 -14.55 6.42
N PHE A 214 -31.32 -14.87 5.60
CA PHE A 214 -30.02 -15.39 6.06
C PHE A 214 -29.05 -14.30 6.56
N LYS A 215 -29.38 -13.00 6.41
CA LYS A 215 -28.63 -11.88 7.02
C LYS A 215 -28.98 -11.65 8.49
N LEU A 216 -30.03 -12.30 9.01
CA LEU A 216 -30.15 -12.50 10.45
C LEU A 216 -29.36 -13.76 10.78
N PRO A 217 -28.16 -13.64 11.38
CA PRO A 217 -27.48 -14.84 11.78
C PRO A 217 -28.32 -15.41 12.94
N LYS A 218 -28.50 -16.75 13.00
CA LYS A 218 -29.09 -17.51 14.13
C LYS A 218 -28.37 -17.29 15.48
N THR A 219 -27.62 -16.21 15.57
CA THR A 219 -26.36 -16.06 16.25
C THR A 219 -26.48 -15.01 17.33
N ILE A 220 -27.66 -14.44 17.62
CA ILE A 220 -27.88 -13.86 18.96
C ILE A 220 -28.09 -15.00 19.96
N ALA A 221 -28.96 -15.95 19.63
CA ALA A 221 -29.16 -17.16 20.44
C ALA A 221 -27.93 -18.07 20.40
N GLU A 222 -27.34 -18.33 19.22
CA GLU A 222 -26.12 -19.13 19.15
C GLU A 222 -24.89 -18.38 19.70
N THR A 223 -24.72 -17.04 19.60
CA THR A 223 -23.56 -16.36 20.23
C THR A 223 -23.70 -16.30 21.74
N ALA A 224 -24.90 -16.07 22.29
CA ALA A 224 -25.12 -16.16 23.74
C ALA A 224 -24.87 -17.60 24.23
N TYR A 225 -25.39 -18.60 23.52
CA TYR A 225 -25.15 -20.02 23.80
C TYR A 225 -23.67 -20.42 23.62
N THR A 226 -22.97 -19.84 22.63
CA THR A 226 -21.55 -20.08 22.38
C THR A 226 -20.67 -19.33 23.37
N PHE A 227 -21.05 -18.17 23.89
CA PHE A 227 -20.34 -17.49 24.99
C PHE A 227 -20.41 -18.32 26.27
N VAL A 228 -21.58 -18.89 26.58
CA VAL A 228 -21.77 -19.78 27.74
C VAL A 228 -21.00 -21.09 27.54
N LYS A 229 -21.01 -21.67 26.34
CA LYS A 229 -20.32 -22.93 26.02
C LYS A 229 -18.81 -22.77 25.76
N SER A 230 -18.36 -21.58 25.37
CA SER A 230 -16.94 -21.22 25.16
C SER A 230 -16.17 -21.11 26.47
N LYS A 231 -16.85 -21.00 27.63
CA LYS A 231 -16.20 -21.21 28.93
C LYS A 231 -15.77 -22.66 29.15
N ALA A 232 -16.39 -23.62 28.44
CA ALA A 232 -16.13 -25.05 28.63
C ALA A 232 -15.31 -25.68 27.49
N ASN A 233 -15.35 -25.16 26.27
CA ASN A 233 -14.59 -25.72 25.14
C ASN A 233 -14.49 -24.71 23.98
N LYS A 234 -13.40 -23.92 23.90
CA LYS A 234 -12.73 -23.45 22.65
C LYS A 234 -11.86 -22.20 22.87
N THR A 235 -10.64 -22.43 23.32
CA THR A 235 -9.46 -21.62 22.97
C THR A 235 -8.97 -21.90 21.53
N LEU A 236 -9.62 -22.83 20.80
CA LEU A 236 -9.04 -23.53 19.64
C LEU A 236 -9.56 -23.13 18.25
N SER A 237 -10.70 -22.44 18.10
CA SER A 237 -11.27 -22.16 16.75
C SER A 237 -11.09 -20.74 16.25
N ILE A 238 -11.18 -19.71 17.10
CA ILE A 238 -10.89 -18.32 16.71
C ILE A 238 -9.38 -18.13 16.44
N GLN A 239 -8.54 -18.92 17.14
CA GLN A 239 -7.12 -19.00 16.84
C GLN A 239 -6.85 -19.49 15.41
N LYS A 240 -7.66 -20.37 14.80
CA LYS A 240 -7.29 -21.00 13.51
C LYS A 240 -7.41 -20.07 12.28
N GLU A 241 -8.29 -19.08 12.28
CA GLU A 241 -8.44 -18.15 11.14
C GLU A 241 -7.51 -16.93 11.25
N PHE A 242 -7.25 -16.44 12.47
CA PHE A 242 -6.21 -15.41 12.71
C PHE A 242 -4.78 -15.99 12.82
N ALA A 243 -4.61 -17.30 13.05
CA ALA A 243 -3.31 -18.00 12.98
C ALA A 243 -2.81 -18.21 11.54
N SER A 244 -3.43 -17.58 10.54
CA SER A 244 -2.84 -17.50 9.20
C SER A 244 -1.61 -16.57 9.16
N ALA A 245 -1.38 -15.76 10.20
CA ALA A 245 -0.08 -15.12 10.44
C ALA A 245 0.94 -16.19 10.84
N ARG A 246 1.62 -16.75 9.84
CA ARG A 246 2.62 -17.83 10.00
C ARG A 246 3.84 -17.42 10.85
N TYR A 247 3.93 -16.16 11.26
CA TYR A 247 5.03 -15.60 12.04
C TYR A 247 4.49 -14.77 13.21
N PRO A 248 5.11 -14.86 14.40
CA PRO A 248 4.71 -14.08 15.56
C PRO A 248 5.05 -12.60 15.34
N VAL A 249 4.02 -11.75 15.26
CA VAL A 249 4.18 -10.30 15.21
C VAL A 249 4.70 -9.83 16.57
N PRO A 250 5.84 -9.13 16.66
CA PRO A 250 6.34 -8.61 17.94
C PRO A 250 5.41 -7.50 18.44
N ILE A 251 5.20 -7.40 19.75
CA ILE A 251 4.51 -6.25 20.33
C ILE A 251 5.51 -5.10 20.41
N THR A 252 5.11 -3.91 19.95
CA THR A 252 5.96 -2.71 19.95
C THR A 252 5.16 -1.52 20.48
N ILE A 253 5.85 -0.40 20.70
CA ILE A 253 5.20 0.88 21.09
C ILE A 253 4.12 1.33 20.09
N PHE A 254 4.16 0.87 18.82
CA PHE A 254 3.14 1.19 17.82
C PHE A 254 1.84 0.42 18.02
N ASN A 255 1.80 -0.57 18.91
CA ASN A 255 0.64 -1.42 19.15
C ASN A 255 -0.09 -1.11 20.47
N GLU A 256 0.19 0.06 21.04
CA GLU A 256 -0.42 0.52 22.29
C GLU A 256 -1.69 1.34 22.05
N ASN A 257 -2.37 1.71 23.14
CA ASN A 257 -3.52 2.64 23.07
C ASN A 257 -3.00 4.04 22.77
N ILE A 258 -3.67 4.73 21.87
CA ILE A 258 -3.26 6.04 21.36
C ILE A 258 -3.92 7.18 22.11
N SER A 259 -3.29 8.35 22.10
CA SER A 259 -3.93 9.62 22.48
C SER A 259 -4.74 10.20 21.33
N ALA A 260 -5.69 11.10 21.64
CA ALA A 260 -6.43 11.85 20.61
C ALA A 260 -5.53 12.87 19.86
N LYS A 261 -4.45 13.35 20.49
CA LYS A 261 -3.57 14.36 19.91
C LYS A 261 -2.65 13.74 18.87
N ARG A 262 -2.89 14.05 17.60
CA ARG A 262 -2.12 13.56 16.45
C ARG A 262 -0.77 14.25 16.30
N THR A 263 0.22 13.51 15.85
CA THR A 263 1.53 14.01 15.43
C THR A 263 1.80 13.55 14.02
N TRP A 264 2.53 14.36 13.25
CA TRP A 264 2.94 13.95 11.92
C TRP A 264 4.30 14.53 11.54
N GLY A 265 4.98 13.85 10.64
CA GLY A 265 6.25 14.28 10.07
C GLY A 265 6.40 13.73 8.65
N THR A 266 7.09 14.46 7.78
CA THR A 266 7.19 14.08 6.37
C THR A 266 8.61 14.23 5.84
N ALA A 267 9.02 13.30 4.99
CA ALA A 267 10.22 13.39 4.17
C ALA A 267 9.81 13.63 2.72
N ILE A 268 10.43 14.62 2.07
CA ILE A 268 10.24 14.91 0.65
C ILE A 268 11.47 14.37 -0.09
N LEU A 269 11.26 13.44 -1.02
CA LEU A 269 12.29 12.80 -1.82
C LEU A 269 11.96 13.00 -3.31
N SER A 270 12.97 13.07 -4.18
CA SER A 270 12.70 13.09 -5.62
C SER A 270 12.28 11.69 -6.09
N PHE A 271 11.30 11.64 -7.00
CA PHE A 271 10.89 10.39 -7.64
C PHE A 271 12.03 9.80 -8.47
N ASP A 272 12.82 10.65 -9.15
CA ASP A 272 13.96 10.23 -9.95
C ASP A 272 15.01 9.47 -9.14
N ARG A 273 15.27 9.92 -7.90
CA ARG A 273 16.13 9.21 -6.96
C ARG A 273 15.62 7.80 -6.67
N ILE A 274 14.35 7.67 -6.31
CA ILE A 274 13.73 6.37 -6.02
C ILE A 274 13.74 5.48 -7.27
N ASN A 275 13.46 6.07 -8.44
CA ASN A 275 13.45 5.39 -9.71
C ASN A 275 14.85 4.93 -10.18
N ALA A 276 15.90 5.67 -9.85
CA ALA A 276 17.28 5.27 -10.09
C ALA A 276 17.66 4.07 -9.21
N LEU A 277 17.39 4.16 -7.90
CA LEU A 277 17.69 3.09 -6.95
C LEU A 277 17.02 1.78 -7.33
N ARG A 278 15.71 1.80 -7.64
CA ARG A 278 15.00 0.57 -8.02
C ARG A 278 15.58 -0.08 -9.28
N LYS A 279 16.08 0.72 -10.24
CA LYS A 279 16.67 0.20 -11.49
C LYS A 279 17.99 -0.48 -11.22
N ILE A 280 18.84 0.10 -10.36
CA ILE A 280 20.14 -0.48 -10.00
C ILE A 280 19.97 -1.76 -9.17
N THR A 281 18.99 -1.79 -8.27
CA THR A 281 18.77 -2.91 -7.33
C THR A 281 17.80 -3.97 -7.84
N GLY A 282 17.20 -3.80 -9.02
CA GLY A 282 16.27 -4.76 -9.62
C GLY A 282 14.88 -4.83 -8.95
N GLY A 283 14.56 -3.90 -8.04
CA GLY A 283 13.31 -3.87 -7.28
C GLY A 283 12.20 -2.99 -7.87
N SER A 284 11.08 -2.89 -7.13
CA SER A 284 10.01 -1.93 -7.42
C SER A 284 10.15 -0.63 -6.63
N VAL A 285 9.40 0.41 -7.02
CA VAL A 285 9.29 1.67 -6.25
C VAL A 285 8.87 1.40 -4.80
N ASN A 286 7.91 0.47 -4.61
CA ASN A 286 7.42 0.11 -3.28
C ASN A 286 8.52 -0.52 -2.42
N ASP A 287 9.39 -1.37 -3.00
CA ASP A 287 10.46 -2.02 -2.23
C ASP A 287 11.47 -1.00 -1.69
N VAL A 288 11.81 0.00 -2.50
CA VAL A 288 12.71 1.09 -2.09
C VAL A 288 12.06 1.96 -1.00
N ILE A 289 10.77 2.31 -1.15
CA ILE A 289 10.03 3.06 -0.11
C ILE A 289 9.94 2.25 1.19
N LEU A 290 9.63 0.96 1.12
CA LEU A 290 9.57 0.07 2.27
C LEU A 290 10.93 -0.05 2.96
N ALA A 291 12.03 -0.12 2.20
CA ALA A 291 13.38 -0.12 2.75
C ALA A 291 13.71 1.19 3.48
N PHE A 292 13.32 2.34 2.93
CA PHE A 292 13.48 3.63 3.60
C PHE A 292 12.74 3.67 4.93
N CYS A 293 11.46 3.25 4.92
CA CYS A 293 10.63 3.17 6.12
C CYS A 293 11.19 2.17 7.15
N ALA A 294 11.64 0.99 6.73
CA ALA A 294 12.24 -0.01 7.61
C ALA A 294 13.54 0.50 8.26
N GLY A 295 14.35 1.25 7.52
CA GLY A 295 15.47 2.05 8.01
C GLY A 295 15.09 2.98 9.16
N ALA A 296 14.10 3.84 8.89
CA ALA A 296 13.62 4.83 9.85
C ALA A 296 13.01 4.20 11.10
N ILE A 297 12.17 3.17 10.94
CA ILE A 297 11.55 2.42 12.02
C ILE A 297 12.60 1.76 12.90
N ARG A 298 13.59 1.08 12.30
CA ARG A 298 14.66 0.46 13.06
C ARG A 298 15.39 1.50 13.91
N ARG A 299 15.85 2.60 13.31
CA ARG A 299 16.59 3.66 14.02
C ARG A 299 15.73 4.28 15.13
N TYR A 300 14.47 4.57 14.86
CA TYR A 300 13.55 5.16 15.83
C TYR A 300 13.30 4.26 17.06
N LEU A 301 13.16 2.95 16.85
CA LEU A 301 13.00 1.97 17.93
C LEU A 301 14.32 1.70 18.66
N GLN A 302 15.45 1.69 17.94
CA GLN A 302 16.78 1.48 18.50
C GLN A 302 17.18 2.63 19.43
N ASP A 303 16.94 3.88 19.03
CA ASP A 303 17.12 5.09 19.86
C ASP A 303 16.38 5.04 21.21
N ARG A 304 15.36 4.18 21.31
CA ARG A 304 14.51 4.03 22.50
C ARG A 304 14.75 2.73 23.24
N GLU A 305 15.70 1.92 22.76
CA GLU A 305 15.94 0.57 23.30
C GLU A 305 14.68 -0.31 23.26
N LYS A 306 13.83 -0.10 22.23
CA LYS A 306 12.57 -0.82 22.00
C LYS A 306 12.55 -1.61 20.69
N LEU A 307 13.70 -1.80 20.04
CA LEU A 307 13.80 -2.59 18.83
C LEU A 307 13.69 -4.09 19.16
N PRO A 308 12.67 -4.81 18.67
CA PRO A 308 12.58 -6.26 18.89
C PRO A 308 13.62 -7.01 18.06
N LEU A 309 13.95 -8.23 18.51
CA LEU A 309 14.82 -9.16 17.76
C LEU A 309 14.14 -9.68 16.49
N GLN A 310 12.81 -9.80 16.51
CA GLN A 310 12.01 -10.22 15.36
C GLN A 310 11.77 -9.07 14.38
N PRO A 311 11.61 -9.35 13.06
CA PRO A 311 11.11 -8.35 12.12
C PRO A 311 9.74 -7.82 12.55
N LEU A 312 9.52 -6.52 12.36
CA LEU A 312 8.18 -5.96 12.37
C LEU A 312 7.41 -6.41 11.14
N VAL A 313 6.09 -6.44 11.22
CA VAL A 313 5.19 -6.75 10.12
C VAL A 313 4.46 -5.49 9.68
N ALA A 314 4.55 -5.15 8.40
CA ALA A 314 3.78 -4.09 7.77
C ALA A 314 2.53 -4.65 7.08
N ASN A 315 1.40 -3.98 7.27
CA ASN A 315 0.28 -4.05 6.36
C ASN A 315 0.53 -3.11 5.17
N VAL A 316 0.54 -3.66 3.96
CA VAL A 316 0.77 -2.92 2.72
C VAL A 316 -0.44 -3.07 1.80
N PRO A 317 -1.30 -2.04 1.69
CA PRO A 317 -2.41 -2.05 0.77
C PRO A 317 -1.95 -2.14 -0.70
N ILE A 318 -2.59 -3.00 -1.48
CA ILE A 318 -2.39 -3.14 -2.93
C ILE A 318 -3.72 -2.96 -3.67
N SER A 319 -3.68 -2.29 -4.81
CA SER A 319 -4.87 -2.09 -5.65
C SER A 319 -5.14 -3.35 -6.49
N ILE A 320 -6.39 -3.84 -6.45
CA ILE A 320 -6.84 -5.02 -7.21
C ILE A 320 -7.71 -4.59 -8.39
N ARG A 321 -7.20 -3.70 -9.26
CA ARG A 321 -7.97 -3.30 -10.46
C ARG A 321 -8.03 -4.48 -11.45
N GLY A 322 -9.21 -5.09 -11.65
CA GLY A 322 -9.37 -6.07 -12.72
C GLY A 322 -10.64 -6.92 -12.79
N GLU A 323 -11.40 -7.17 -11.70
CA GLU A 323 -12.38 -8.27 -11.71
C GLU A 323 -13.86 -7.90 -11.56
N ASP A 324 -14.24 -6.76 -10.95
CA ASP A 324 -15.67 -6.41 -10.82
C ASP A 324 -15.92 -4.90 -10.59
N LYS A 325 -16.52 -4.20 -11.56
CA LYS A 325 -16.77 -2.74 -11.49
C LYS A 325 -17.85 -2.34 -10.46
N SER A 326 -18.56 -3.30 -9.87
CA SER A 326 -19.67 -3.06 -8.93
C SER A 326 -19.24 -2.78 -7.48
N LEU A 327 -17.99 -3.10 -7.13
CA LEU A 327 -17.45 -2.90 -5.78
C LEU A 327 -16.61 -1.61 -5.73
N ASN A 328 -17.08 -0.64 -4.95
CA ASN A 328 -16.46 0.68 -4.81
C ASN A 328 -15.14 0.69 -4.02
N ASN A 329 -14.72 -0.42 -3.39
CA ASN A 329 -13.50 -0.47 -2.59
C ASN A 329 -12.68 -1.76 -2.88
N GLN A 330 -11.70 -1.66 -3.80
CA GLN A 330 -10.85 -2.78 -4.27
C GLN A 330 -9.41 -2.68 -3.74
N ILE A 331 -9.28 -2.63 -2.42
CA ILE A 331 -7.99 -2.61 -1.73
C ILE A 331 -7.80 -3.97 -1.05
N ALA A 332 -6.71 -4.65 -1.39
CA ALA A 332 -6.27 -5.81 -0.64
C ALA A 332 -5.13 -5.46 0.30
N ASN A 333 -5.09 -6.12 1.45
CA ASN A 333 -4.05 -5.98 2.44
C ASN A 333 -3.02 -7.09 2.29
N MET A 334 -1.74 -6.73 2.13
CA MET A 334 -0.62 -7.67 2.07
C MET A 334 0.27 -7.49 3.30
N MET A 335 0.47 -8.56 4.07
CA MET A 335 1.37 -8.55 5.23
C MET A 335 2.79 -8.85 4.78
N ILE A 336 3.74 -7.97 5.11
CA ILE A 336 5.16 -8.07 4.75
C ILE A 336 6.02 -7.93 6.00
N GLN A 337 7.01 -8.80 6.19
CA GLN A 337 8.02 -8.58 7.23
C GLN A 337 8.97 -7.45 6.81
N LEU A 338 8.94 -6.34 7.55
CA LEU A 338 9.94 -5.30 7.46
C LEU A 338 11.21 -5.82 8.13
N ALA A 339 12.31 -5.89 7.39
CA ALA A 339 13.62 -6.33 7.87
C ALA A 339 14.25 -5.38 8.93
N THR A 340 13.48 -4.98 9.95
CA THR A 340 13.92 -4.13 11.05
C THR A 340 14.95 -4.81 11.94
N HIS A 341 15.04 -6.14 11.92
CA HIS A 341 16.06 -6.92 12.63
C HIS A 341 17.42 -6.92 11.90
N ILE A 342 17.46 -6.62 10.60
CA ILE A 342 18.67 -6.57 9.79
C ILE A 342 19.33 -5.19 9.90
N GLU A 343 20.62 -5.17 10.19
CA GLU A 343 21.39 -3.94 10.34
C GLU A 343 21.77 -3.33 8.98
N ASP A 344 22.39 -4.12 8.10
CA ASP A 344 22.86 -3.65 6.81
C ASP A 344 21.69 -3.19 5.90
N PRO A 345 21.74 -1.97 5.32
CA PRO A 345 20.67 -1.45 4.47
C PRO A 345 20.46 -2.21 3.15
N LEU A 346 21.50 -2.80 2.57
CA LEU A 346 21.39 -3.56 1.32
C LEU A 346 20.75 -4.92 1.59
N ASP A 347 21.20 -5.63 2.61
CA ASP A 347 20.60 -6.90 3.04
C ASP A 347 19.12 -6.71 3.42
N ARG A 348 18.80 -5.57 4.04
CA ARG A 348 17.43 -5.18 4.36
C ARG A 348 16.57 -4.98 3.11
N LEU A 349 17.12 -4.32 2.09
CA LEU A 349 16.42 -4.12 0.82
C LEU A 349 16.17 -5.46 0.12
N GLU A 350 17.18 -6.33 0.04
CA GLU A 350 17.07 -7.66 -0.58
C GLU A 350 16.01 -8.50 0.13
N TYR A 351 16.04 -8.54 1.47
CA TYR A 351 15.03 -9.23 2.25
C TYR A 351 13.62 -8.69 1.98
N ILE A 352 13.45 -7.36 1.94
CA ILE A 352 12.16 -6.74 1.64
C ILE A 352 11.67 -7.11 0.24
N GLN A 353 12.55 -7.11 -0.77
CA GLN A 353 12.20 -7.54 -2.12
C GLN A 353 11.69 -8.98 -2.15
N GLU A 354 12.37 -9.90 -1.43
CA GLU A 354 11.93 -11.29 -1.27
C GLU A 354 10.54 -11.36 -0.62
N GLN A 355 10.33 -10.66 0.51
CA GLN A 355 9.05 -10.66 1.21
C GLN A 355 7.91 -10.07 0.38
N THR A 356 8.16 -8.99 -0.36
CA THR A 356 7.16 -8.41 -1.28
C THR A 356 6.81 -9.39 -2.40
N MET A 357 7.79 -10.10 -2.96
CA MET A 357 7.55 -11.13 -3.98
C MET A 357 6.69 -12.28 -3.42
N LEU A 358 7.03 -12.79 -2.24
CA LEU A 358 6.27 -13.84 -1.55
C LEU A 358 4.85 -13.37 -1.22
N GLY A 359 4.68 -12.14 -0.72
CA GLY A 359 3.40 -11.55 -0.43
C GLY A 359 2.50 -11.46 -1.66
N LYS A 360 3.03 -10.97 -2.79
CA LYS A 360 2.27 -10.84 -4.05
C LYS A 360 1.84 -12.21 -4.59
N SER A 361 2.70 -13.21 -4.50
CA SER A 361 2.39 -14.59 -4.91
C SER A 361 1.23 -15.16 -4.09
N ARG A 362 1.28 -15.02 -2.76
CA ARG A 362 0.24 -15.48 -1.84
C ARG A 362 -1.10 -14.78 -2.05
N HIS A 363 -1.05 -13.46 -2.26
CA HIS A 363 -2.25 -12.69 -2.52
C HIS A 363 -2.99 -13.17 -3.77
N LYS A 364 -2.28 -13.51 -4.86
CA LYS A 364 -2.92 -14.08 -6.06
C LYS A 364 -3.67 -15.40 -5.80
N THR A 365 -3.30 -16.13 -4.75
CA THR A 365 -3.97 -17.38 -4.35
C THR A 365 -5.18 -17.15 -3.46
N MET A 366 -5.23 -16.04 -2.73
CA MET A 366 -6.37 -15.63 -1.90
C MET A 366 -7.31 -14.73 -2.71
N GLY A 367 -8.30 -15.31 -3.40
CA GLY A 367 -9.22 -14.56 -4.27
C GLY A 367 -9.99 -13.44 -3.54
N ALA A 368 -10.26 -12.34 -4.24
CA ALA A 368 -10.96 -11.14 -3.72
C ALA A 368 -12.34 -11.44 -3.09
N LYS A 369 -12.99 -12.53 -3.52
CA LYS A 369 -14.29 -13.00 -3.00
C LYS A 369 -14.26 -13.42 -1.54
N THR A 370 -13.13 -13.86 -1.00
CA THR A 370 -13.03 -14.31 0.40
C THR A 370 -12.98 -13.13 1.37
N LEU A 371 -12.32 -12.03 0.97
CA LEU A 371 -12.17 -10.84 1.81
C LEU A 371 -13.47 -10.01 1.89
N SER A 372 -14.20 -9.87 0.77
CA SER A 372 -15.50 -9.20 0.73
C SER A 372 -16.54 -9.90 1.62
N LYS A 373 -16.58 -11.24 1.58
CA LYS A 373 -17.51 -12.04 2.40
C LYS A 373 -17.29 -11.90 3.90
N MET A 374 -16.07 -11.60 4.34
CA MET A 374 -15.77 -11.39 5.77
C MET A 374 -16.23 -10.02 6.26
N ALA A 375 -16.13 -8.98 5.42
CA ALA A 375 -16.61 -7.63 5.75
C ALA A 375 -18.14 -7.55 5.78
N ASP A 376 -18.82 -8.29 4.89
CA ASP A 376 -20.29 -8.34 4.83
C ASP A 376 -20.94 -9.20 5.93
N ALA A 377 -20.14 -10.00 6.66
CA ALA A 377 -20.61 -10.98 7.63
C ALA A 377 -20.76 -10.44 9.07
N VAL A 378 -20.35 -9.20 9.34
CA VAL A 378 -20.46 -8.61 10.69
C VAL A 378 -21.85 -7.97 10.86
N PRO A 379 -22.73 -8.52 11.72
CA PRO A 379 -24.07 -7.98 11.91
C PRO A 379 -24.02 -6.63 12.62
N PHE A 380 -24.84 -5.70 12.11
CA PHE A 380 -24.91 -4.27 12.44
C PHE A 380 -24.80 -3.92 13.94
N GLY A 381 -25.52 -4.63 14.81
CA GLY A 381 -25.52 -4.38 16.25
C GLY A 381 -24.31 -4.96 17.02
N LEU A 382 -23.66 -5.99 16.47
CA LEU A 382 -22.52 -6.65 17.12
C LEU A 382 -21.21 -5.92 16.86
N ALA A 383 -21.07 -5.19 15.75
CA ALA A 383 -19.86 -4.42 15.44
C ALA A 383 -19.64 -3.27 16.44
N ASN A 384 -20.66 -2.44 16.70
CA ASN A 384 -20.59 -1.34 17.64
C ASN A 384 -20.39 -1.82 19.08
N LEU A 385 -21.07 -2.91 19.46
CA LEU A 385 -20.88 -3.55 20.75
C LEU A 385 -19.45 -4.11 20.85
N ALA A 386 -18.95 -4.83 19.84
CA ALA A 386 -17.62 -5.43 19.86
C ALA A 386 -16.50 -4.37 19.85
N ALA A 387 -16.59 -3.32 19.04
CA ALA A 387 -15.62 -2.23 19.02
C ALA A 387 -15.59 -1.46 20.34
N GLY A 388 -16.77 -1.13 20.88
CA GLY A 388 -16.91 -0.50 22.20
C GLY A 388 -16.37 -1.38 23.33
N LEU A 389 -16.66 -2.68 23.31
CA LEU A 389 -16.15 -3.66 24.28
C LEU A 389 -14.63 -3.87 24.13
N TYR A 390 -14.09 -3.92 22.91
CA TYR A 390 -12.68 -4.11 22.64
C TYR A 390 -11.83 -2.95 23.21
N SER A 391 -12.27 -1.71 22.98
CA SER A 391 -11.64 -0.51 23.52
C SER A 391 -11.85 -0.38 25.04
N LYS A 392 -13.06 -0.65 25.55
CA LYS A 392 -13.40 -0.52 26.98
C LYS A 392 -12.72 -1.55 27.88
N TYR A 393 -12.48 -2.78 27.38
CA TYR A 393 -11.92 -3.89 28.17
C TYR A 393 -10.45 -4.18 27.87
N ASN A 394 -9.74 -3.33 27.13
CA ASN A 394 -8.30 -3.48 26.87
C ASN A 394 -7.94 -4.87 26.27
N MET A 395 -8.82 -5.41 25.42
CA MET A 395 -8.75 -6.80 24.91
C MET A 395 -7.52 -7.12 24.03
N LYS A 396 -6.64 -6.13 23.79
CA LYS A 396 -5.33 -6.30 23.12
C LYS A 396 -4.38 -7.23 23.88
N ASP A 397 -4.51 -7.34 25.20
CA ASP A 397 -3.64 -8.21 26.02
C ASP A 397 -3.96 -9.70 25.81
N LEU A 398 -5.08 -10.04 25.15
CA LEU A 398 -5.49 -11.41 24.87
C LEU A 398 -4.91 -12.00 23.58
N HIS A 399 -4.28 -11.22 22.71
CA HIS A 399 -3.78 -11.70 21.41
C HIS A 399 -2.64 -10.83 20.85
N ARG A 400 -1.72 -11.45 20.10
CA ARG A 400 -0.68 -10.69 19.37
C ARG A 400 -1.34 -9.82 18.28
N PRO A 401 -0.81 -8.61 18.00
CA PRO A 401 -1.34 -7.76 16.96
C PRO A 401 -1.17 -8.43 15.58
N PRO A 402 -2.07 -8.19 14.61
CA PRO A 402 -1.96 -8.77 13.27
C PRO A 402 -0.83 -8.14 12.44
N PHE A 403 -0.39 -6.92 12.77
CA PHE A 403 0.75 -6.21 12.17
C PHE A 403 1.16 -5.03 13.08
N ASN A 404 2.32 -4.43 12.82
CA ASN A 404 2.87 -3.31 13.61
C ASN A 404 2.57 -1.93 13.02
N VAL A 405 2.56 -1.83 11.70
CA VAL A 405 2.47 -0.55 10.97
C VAL A 405 1.74 -0.75 9.66
N THR A 406 0.98 0.25 9.22
CA THR A 406 0.49 0.30 7.83
C THR A 406 1.40 1.20 7.00
N ILE A 407 1.85 0.71 5.84
CA ILE A 407 2.62 1.50 4.87
C ILE A 407 1.88 1.48 3.55
N THR A 408 1.36 2.63 3.14
CA THR A 408 0.60 2.80 1.90
C THR A 408 1.36 3.67 0.90
N ASN A 409 1.19 3.39 -0.39
CA ASN A 409 1.74 4.20 -1.47
C ASN A 409 0.65 4.56 -2.47
N VAL A 410 0.33 5.85 -2.56
CA VAL A 410 -0.74 6.38 -3.41
C VAL A 410 -0.11 7.20 -4.55
N PRO A 411 -0.23 6.76 -5.82
CA PRO A 411 0.22 7.55 -6.94
C PRO A 411 -0.70 8.75 -7.15
N GLY A 412 -0.13 9.95 -7.10
CA GLY A 412 -0.84 11.19 -7.38
C GLY A 412 -0.55 11.76 -8.77
N PRO A 413 -1.01 13.00 -9.03
CA PRO A 413 -0.81 13.70 -10.30
C PRO A 413 0.66 13.84 -10.68
N GLN A 414 0.98 13.48 -11.93
CA GLN A 414 2.35 13.52 -12.45
C GLN A 414 2.77 14.92 -12.94
N LYS A 415 1.80 15.82 -13.12
CA LYS A 415 2.01 17.23 -13.49
C LYS A 415 1.52 18.13 -12.36
N ALA A 416 2.05 19.35 -12.34
CA ALA A 416 1.63 20.37 -11.40
C ALA A 416 0.12 20.67 -11.55
N LEU A 417 -0.53 20.86 -10.41
CA LEU A 417 -1.88 21.36 -10.27
C LEU A 417 -1.86 22.85 -9.89
N TYR A 418 -2.97 23.54 -10.13
CA TYR A 418 -3.11 24.97 -9.89
C TYR A 418 -4.43 25.29 -9.17
N LEU A 419 -4.46 26.40 -8.44
CA LEU A 419 -5.63 26.97 -7.80
C LEU A 419 -5.72 28.43 -8.23
N ASN A 420 -6.70 28.80 -9.04
CA ASN A 420 -6.82 30.17 -9.58
C ASN A 420 -5.52 30.66 -10.25
N GLY A 421 -4.83 29.78 -10.98
CA GLY A 421 -3.55 30.08 -11.64
C GLY A 421 -2.30 30.00 -10.74
N HIS A 422 -2.46 29.77 -9.43
CA HIS A 422 -1.36 29.59 -8.48
C HIS A 422 -0.97 28.12 -8.36
N LYS A 423 0.32 27.80 -8.44
CA LYS A 423 0.79 26.41 -8.46
C LYS A 423 0.70 25.76 -7.07
N VAL A 424 0.22 24.53 -7.04
CA VAL A 424 0.35 23.64 -5.87
C VAL A 424 1.79 23.11 -5.84
N VAL A 425 2.55 23.52 -4.81
CA VAL A 425 4.00 23.26 -4.69
C VAL A 425 4.28 21.92 -4.04
N SER A 426 3.46 21.51 -3.07
CA SER A 426 3.63 20.28 -2.31
C SER A 426 2.30 19.78 -1.78
N VAL A 427 2.19 18.46 -1.63
CA VAL A 427 1.00 17.77 -1.13
C VAL A 427 1.45 16.73 -0.11
N PHE A 428 0.91 16.79 1.10
CA PHE A 428 1.16 15.83 2.17
C PHE A 428 -0.14 15.14 2.55
N THR A 429 -0.08 13.87 2.92
CA THR A 429 -1.26 13.07 3.28
C THR A 429 -1.16 12.63 4.74
N LEU A 430 -2.23 12.88 5.50
CA LEU A 430 -2.41 12.41 6.86
C LEU A 430 -3.49 11.33 6.86
N THR A 431 -3.21 10.24 7.54
CA THR A 431 -4.07 9.06 7.58
C THR A 431 -4.39 8.70 9.03
N PRO A 432 -5.60 8.19 9.31
CA PRO A 432 -6.00 7.95 10.69
C PRO A 432 -5.17 6.84 11.32
N VAL A 433 -4.92 7.00 12.62
CA VAL A 433 -4.40 5.94 13.51
C VAL A 433 -5.48 5.56 14.49
N VAL A 434 -5.47 4.29 14.89
CA VAL A 434 -6.44 3.69 15.81
C VAL A 434 -5.71 2.97 16.94
N ASP A 435 -6.41 2.69 18.04
CA ASP A 435 -5.85 1.91 19.15
C ASP A 435 -5.25 0.58 18.66
N GLY A 436 -4.04 0.26 19.12
CA GLY A 436 -3.30 -0.93 18.66
C GLY A 436 -2.54 -0.75 17.34
N PHE A 437 -2.70 0.38 16.66
CA PHE A 437 -2.03 0.72 15.41
C PHE A 437 -1.68 2.22 15.36
N GLY A 438 -0.83 2.65 16.30
CA GLY A 438 -0.44 4.04 16.51
C GLY A 438 0.54 4.62 15.49
N LEU A 439 0.92 3.89 14.44
CA LEU A 439 1.75 4.40 13.35
C LEU A 439 1.20 3.97 11.98
N ILE A 440 1.05 4.95 11.10
CA ILE A 440 0.79 4.75 9.69
C ILE A 440 1.71 5.65 8.85
N ILE A 441 2.22 5.12 7.75
CA ILE A 441 3.13 5.83 6.85
C ILE A 441 2.51 5.86 5.45
N ALA A 442 2.26 7.05 4.93
CA ALA A 442 1.71 7.27 3.61
C ALA A 442 2.75 7.89 2.68
N ALA A 443 3.11 7.16 1.63
CA ALA A 443 3.85 7.69 0.49
C ALA A 443 2.85 8.26 -0.54
N PHE A 444 3.10 9.47 -1.01
CA PHE A 444 2.30 10.15 -2.03
C PHE A 444 3.22 10.75 -3.08
N SER A 445 3.00 10.39 -4.35
CA SER A 445 3.79 10.91 -5.48
C SER A 445 3.08 12.09 -6.13
N TYR A 446 3.75 13.24 -6.26
CA TYR A 446 3.20 14.45 -6.88
C TYR A 446 4.30 15.24 -7.61
N ASN A 447 4.07 15.52 -8.89
CA ASN A 447 4.90 16.42 -9.71
C ASN A 447 6.43 16.20 -9.55
N GLY A 448 6.89 14.95 -9.71
CA GLY A 448 8.31 14.58 -9.63
C GLY A 448 8.85 14.35 -8.21
N ASN A 449 8.06 14.60 -7.17
CA ASN A 449 8.43 14.35 -5.77
C ASN A 449 7.58 13.23 -5.16
N VAL A 450 8.11 12.61 -4.11
CA VAL A 450 7.42 11.65 -3.25
C VAL A 450 7.50 12.15 -1.81
N THR A 451 6.35 12.43 -1.20
CA THR A 451 6.26 12.71 0.23
C THR A 451 6.00 11.41 0.99
N ILE A 452 6.83 11.09 1.97
CA ILE A 452 6.64 9.95 2.87
C ILE A 452 6.26 10.52 4.23
N THR A 453 4.97 10.48 4.56
CA THR A 453 4.40 11.12 5.74
C THR A 453 4.04 10.06 6.78
N ALA A 454 4.65 10.16 7.95
CA ALA A 454 4.29 9.37 9.12
C ALA A 454 3.23 10.13 9.92
N THR A 455 2.11 9.47 10.21
CA THR A 455 1.08 9.95 11.12
C THR A 455 1.03 9.04 12.34
N SER A 456 0.97 9.64 13.52
CA SER A 456 0.93 8.97 14.80
C SER A 456 0.18 9.84 15.82
N ASP A 457 0.37 9.55 17.11
CA ASP A 457 -0.17 10.32 18.21
C ASP A 457 0.92 10.71 19.21
N SER A 458 0.61 11.69 20.06
CA SER A 458 1.57 12.27 21.00
C SER A 458 2.09 11.32 22.07
N LYS A 459 1.40 10.21 22.35
CA LYS A 459 1.83 9.17 23.27
C LYS A 459 2.76 8.16 22.59
N THR A 460 2.43 7.72 21.37
CA THR A 460 3.21 6.72 20.62
C THR A 460 4.48 7.31 19.99
N MET A 461 4.35 8.47 19.35
CA MET A 461 5.44 9.15 18.64
C MET A 461 5.30 10.67 18.77
N PRO A 462 5.69 11.26 19.92
CA PRO A 462 5.65 12.71 20.12
C PRO A 462 6.56 13.48 19.15
N ASP A 463 7.61 12.84 18.64
CA ASP A 463 8.68 13.40 17.82
C ASP A 463 8.64 12.89 16.38
N ALA A 464 7.47 12.91 15.75
CA ALA A 464 7.27 12.50 14.35
C ALA A 464 8.18 13.26 13.35
N GLU A 465 8.60 14.49 13.67
CA GLU A 465 9.60 15.22 12.89
C GLU A 465 10.98 14.54 12.90
N LYS A 466 11.40 14.01 14.07
CA LYS A 466 12.65 13.24 14.19
C LYS A 466 12.56 11.97 13.37
N PHE A 467 11.41 11.29 13.37
CA PHE A 467 11.16 10.13 12.51
C PHE A 467 11.28 10.47 11.01
N ALA A 468 10.74 11.62 10.59
CA ALA A 468 10.87 12.09 9.21
C ALA A 468 12.32 12.37 8.79
N ARG A 469 13.16 12.85 9.70
CA ARG A 469 14.61 12.91 9.49
C ARG A 469 15.21 11.52 9.27
N TYR A 470 14.80 10.52 10.04
CA TYR A 470 15.28 9.14 9.87
C TYR A 470 14.88 8.50 8.55
N ILE A 471 13.72 8.86 7.97
CA ILE A 471 13.39 8.46 6.60
C ILE A 471 14.41 9.03 5.60
N ARG A 472 14.75 10.32 5.72
CA ARG A 472 15.74 10.97 4.83
C ARG A 472 17.13 10.36 4.98
N GLU A 473 17.57 10.14 6.21
CA GLU A 473 18.88 9.55 6.49
C GLU A 473 18.97 8.10 5.99
N SER A 474 17.92 7.31 6.21
CA SER A 474 17.80 5.95 5.66
C SER A 474 17.90 5.94 4.13
N ALA A 475 17.23 6.88 3.46
CA ALA A 475 17.34 7.04 2.02
C ALA A 475 18.75 7.39 1.57
N ASN A 476 19.42 8.32 2.28
CA ASN A 476 20.80 8.74 1.98
C ASN A 476 21.79 7.60 2.15
N GLU A 477 21.64 6.82 3.21
CA GLU A 477 22.48 5.67 3.52
C GLU A 477 22.36 4.58 2.46
N LEU A 478 21.14 4.19 2.11
CA LEU A 478 20.88 3.18 1.09
C LEU A 478 21.42 3.62 -0.28
N GLU A 479 21.19 4.86 -0.68
CA GLU A 479 21.69 5.40 -1.94
C GLU A 479 23.22 5.39 -2.03
N ALA A 480 23.90 5.85 -0.97
CA ALA A 480 25.36 5.85 -0.92
C ALA A 480 25.94 4.44 -1.11
N LEU A 481 25.35 3.44 -0.45
CA LEU A 481 25.76 2.04 -0.55
C LEU A 481 25.49 1.45 -1.94
N VAL A 482 24.31 1.69 -2.51
CA VAL A 482 23.94 1.22 -3.86
C VAL A 482 24.91 1.79 -4.90
N LEU A 483 25.17 3.10 -4.88
CA LEU A 483 26.07 3.75 -5.83
C LEU A 483 27.54 3.30 -5.65
N LYS A 484 27.97 3.03 -4.42
CA LYS A 484 29.30 2.48 -4.13
C LYS A 484 29.45 1.06 -4.71
N ASN A 485 28.43 0.23 -4.57
CA ASN A 485 28.44 -1.13 -5.12
C ASN A 485 28.37 -1.15 -6.65
N GLU A 486 27.59 -0.27 -7.26
CA GLU A 486 27.55 -0.13 -8.72
C GLU A 486 28.91 0.30 -9.29
N LYS A 487 29.56 1.31 -8.69
CA LYS A 487 30.92 1.73 -9.07
C LYS A 487 31.94 0.60 -8.90
N SER A 488 31.81 -0.20 -7.85
CA SER A 488 32.67 -1.36 -7.62
C SER A 488 32.46 -2.44 -8.67
N LYS A 489 31.20 -2.77 -9.00
CA LYS A 489 30.86 -3.70 -10.09
C LYS A 489 31.35 -3.20 -11.45
N ALA A 490 31.25 -1.90 -11.74
CA ALA A 490 31.76 -1.30 -12.97
C ALA A 490 33.31 -1.33 -13.05
N LYS A 491 34.00 -1.16 -11.91
CA LYS A 491 35.46 -1.31 -11.84
C LYS A 491 35.88 -2.77 -12.04
N VAL A 492 35.18 -3.71 -11.40
CA VAL A 492 35.42 -5.15 -11.57
C VAL A 492 35.13 -5.57 -13.00
N SER A 493 34.03 -5.14 -13.62
CA SER A 493 33.71 -5.47 -15.02
C SER A 493 34.68 -4.88 -16.03
N LYS A 494 35.26 -3.71 -15.74
CA LYS A 494 36.35 -3.13 -16.54
C LYS A 494 37.66 -3.90 -16.35
N ALA A 495 37.89 -4.49 -15.18
CA ALA A 495 39.06 -5.34 -14.88
C ALA A 495 38.91 -6.80 -15.37
N THR A 496 37.69 -7.35 -15.45
CA THR A 496 37.41 -8.72 -15.93
C THR A 496 37.16 -8.82 -17.43
N LYS A 497 37.44 -7.76 -18.21
CA LYS A 497 37.53 -7.87 -19.68
C LYS A 497 38.64 -8.81 -20.17
N ASP A 498 39.47 -9.34 -19.28
CA ASP A 498 40.49 -10.35 -19.61
C ASP A 498 40.09 -11.79 -19.18
N LYS A 499 39.68 -12.58 -20.19
CA LYS A 499 39.61 -14.06 -20.29
C LYS A 499 38.61 -14.84 -19.39
N SER A 500 37.66 -15.52 -20.04
CA SER A 500 36.76 -16.53 -19.45
C SER A 500 37.56 -17.71 -18.87
N LYS A 501 37.31 -18.05 -17.60
CA LYS A 501 37.93 -19.18 -16.91
C LYS A 501 37.36 -20.51 -17.39
N SER A 502 36.09 -20.54 -17.79
CA SER A 502 35.42 -21.77 -18.28
C SER A 502 35.82 -22.18 -19.70
N ALA A 503 36.65 -21.42 -20.42
CA ALA A 503 37.16 -21.81 -21.74
C ALA A 503 37.82 -23.21 -21.72
N THR A 504 38.52 -23.56 -20.63
CA THR A 504 39.16 -24.88 -20.45
C THR A 504 38.14 -26.02 -20.32
N PHE A 505 36.94 -25.76 -19.79
CA PHE A 505 35.87 -26.75 -19.73
C PHE A 505 35.48 -27.20 -21.15
N PHE A 506 35.21 -26.25 -22.06
CA PHE A 506 34.79 -26.55 -23.43
C PHE A 506 35.86 -27.26 -24.25
N SER A 507 37.13 -26.84 -24.14
CA SER A 507 38.23 -27.52 -24.83
C SER A 507 38.41 -28.96 -24.36
N THR A 508 38.19 -29.22 -23.06
CA THR A 508 38.34 -30.56 -22.49
C THR A 508 37.13 -31.44 -22.80
N LEU A 509 35.93 -30.88 -22.78
CA LEU A 509 34.70 -31.55 -23.20
C LEU A 509 34.79 -32.00 -24.66
N LYS A 510 35.31 -31.14 -25.56
CA LYS A 510 35.54 -31.50 -26.95
C LYS A 510 36.49 -32.69 -27.09
N ARG A 511 37.59 -32.70 -26.32
CA ARG A 511 38.57 -33.80 -26.35
C ARG A 511 37.98 -35.12 -25.85
N TYR A 512 37.19 -35.07 -24.77
CA TYR A 512 36.50 -36.24 -24.24
C TYR A 512 35.52 -36.84 -25.26
N LEU A 513 34.65 -36.00 -25.82
CA LEU A 513 33.66 -36.43 -26.80
C LEU A 513 34.27 -36.98 -28.10
N ASN A 514 35.43 -36.46 -28.52
CA ASN A 514 36.16 -36.98 -29.67
C ASN A 514 36.77 -38.38 -29.42
N LYS A 515 37.01 -38.76 -28.16
CA LYS A 515 37.55 -40.08 -27.80
C LYS A 515 36.45 -41.11 -27.53
N GLU A 516 35.28 -40.66 -27.07
CA GLU A 516 34.19 -41.51 -26.60
C GLU A 516 33.03 -41.57 -27.62
N ALA A 517 33.23 -42.28 -28.72
CA ALA A 517 32.23 -42.38 -29.81
C ALA A 517 30.87 -42.94 -29.34
N GLU A 518 30.88 -43.88 -28.39
CA GLU A 518 29.65 -44.46 -27.82
C GLU A 518 28.88 -43.46 -26.95
N VAL A 519 29.57 -42.53 -26.27
CA VAL A 519 28.94 -41.44 -25.52
C VAL A 519 28.27 -40.45 -26.48
N VAL A 520 28.92 -40.13 -27.60
CA VAL A 520 28.35 -39.26 -28.65
C VAL A 520 27.08 -39.86 -29.25
N LYS A 521 27.10 -41.16 -29.60
CA LYS A 521 25.91 -41.87 -30.11
C LYS A 521 24.76 -41.86 -29.08
N LYS A 522 25.06 -42.17 -27.82
CA LYS A 522 24.07 -42.24 -26.73
C LYS A 522 23.42 -40.90 -26.43
N TYR A 523 24.19 -39.80 -26.49
CA TYR A 523 23.73 -38.46 -26.13
C TYR A 523 23.58 -37.51 -27.33
N LYS A 524 23.30 -38.04 -28.53
CA LYS A 524 23.08 -37.27 -29.77
C LYS A 524 22.08 -36.10 -29.60
N GLY A 525 22.48 -34.87 -29.93
CA GLY A 525 21.61 -33.68 -29.83
C GLY A 525 22.39 -32.37 -29.99
N VAL A 526 21.66 -31.25 -30.01
CA VAL A 526 22.21 -29.88 -30.00
C VAL A 526 21.91 -29.22 -28.66
N TYR A 527 22.95 -28.78 -27.97
CA TYR A 527 22.87 -28.21 -26.63
C TYR A 527 23.53 -26.84 -26.60
N HIS A 528 22.96 -25.91 -25.85
CA HIS A 528 23.54 -24.59 -25.65
C HIS A 528 23.86 -24.36 -24.18
N ILE A 529 25.02 -23.78 -23.92
CA ILE A 529 25.45 -23.32 -22.61
C ILE A 529 25.74 -21.82 -22.72
N ASP A 530 24.87 -21.02 -22.13
CA ASP A 530 25.08 -19.60 -21.92
C ASP A 530 25.85 -19.38 -20.62
N VAL A 531 27.09 -18.91 -20.78
CA VAL A 531 28.01 -18.67 -19.67
C VAL A 531 27.96 -17.20 -19.30
N ASP A 532 27.45 -16.90 -18.11
CA ASP A 532 27.42 -15.55 -17.59
C ASP A 532 28.82 -15.14 -17.07
N LEU A 533 29.43 -14.14 -17.71
CA LEU A 533 30.69 -13.53 -17.29
C LEU A 533 30.47 -12.30 -16.39
N GLY A 534 29.25 -12.08 -15.92
CA GLY A 534 28.80 -10.95 -15.09
C GLY A 534 28.33 -9.74 -15.91
N ALA A 535 29.17 -9.21 -16.80
CA ALA A 535 28.83 -8.04 -17.63
C ALA A 535 28.42 -8.39 -19.08
N THR A 536 28.73 -9.61 -19.50
CA THR A 536 28.43 -10.16 -20.83
C THR A 536 28.17 -11.64 -20.68
N SER A 537 27.35 -12.24 -21.55
CA SER A 537 27.25 -13.69 -21.63
C SER A 537 27.98 -14.24 -22.87
N GLN A 538 28.43 -15.48 -22.79
CA GLN A 538 29.01 -16.22 -23.91
C GLN A 538 28.24 -17.52 -24.13
N CYS A 539 27.50 -17.58 -25.23
CA CYS A 539 26.80 -18.79 -25.63
C CYS A 539 27.72 -19.75 -26.40
N TRP A 540 27.77 -20.98 -25.94
CA TRP A 540 28.46 -22.09 -26.58
C TRP A 540 27.45 -23.11 -27.08
N VAL A 541 27.63 -23.56 -28.32
CA VAL A 541 26.88 -24.69 -28.88
C VAL A 541 27.71 -25.97 -28.80
N ILE A 542 27.07 -27.05 -28.38
CA ILE A 542 27.57 -28.43 -28.41
C ILE A 542 26.64 -29.20 -29.36
N ASP A 543 27.11 -29.47 -30.56
CA ASP A 543 26.36 -30.20 -31.58
C ASP A 543 26.99 -31.59 -31.78
N LEU A 544 26.20 -32.61 -31.45
CA LEU A 544 26.54 -34.03 -31.54
C LEU A 544 25.73 -34.74 -32.65
N THR A 545 25.05 -33.99 -33.52
CA THR A 545 24.14 -34.57 -34.52
C THR A 545 24.84 -35.06 -35.79
N GLY A 546 25.95 -34.42 -36.17
CA GLY A 546 26.78 -34.80 -37.31
C GLY A 546 27.85 -35.85 -36.99
N GLU A 547 28.67 -36.19 -37.99
CA GLU A 547 29.77 -37.17 -37.88
C GLU A 547 30.95 -36.67 -37.00
N LYS A 548 31.06 -35.36 -36.80
CA LYS A 548 32.11 -34.72 -36.00
C LYS A 548 31.49 -33.91 -34.86
N VAL A 549 32.10 -33.97 -33.68
CA VAL A 549 31.69 -33.18 -32.51
C VAL A 549 32.04 -31.70 -32.75
N VAL A 550 31.02 -30.85 -32.72
CA VAL A 550 31.18 -29.40 -32.86
C VAL A 550 30.95 -28.73 -31.51
N ILE A 551 31.98 -28.06 -30.98
CA ILE A 551 31.87 -27.16 -29.84
C ILE A 551 32.46 -25.82 -30.23
N LYS A 552 31.64 -24.76 -30.26
CA LYS A 552 32.04 -23.41 -30.65
C LYS A 552 31.15 -22.34 -30.00
N LYS A 553 31.62 -21.09 -30.00
CA LYS A 553 30.82 -19.93 -29.61
C LYS A 553 29.80 -19.61 -30.71
N THR A 554 28.60 -19.21 -30.32
CA THR A 554 27.53 -18.79 -31.26
C THR A 554 26.80 -17.57 -30.71
N LYS A 555 26.27 -16.74 -31.62
CA LYS A 555 25.33 -15.65 -31.29
C LYS A 555 23.87 -16.00 -31.63
N ASN A 556 23.65 -17.10 -32.34
CA ASN A 556 22.31 -17.54 -32.74
C ASN A 556 21.72 -18.48 -31.67
N LEU A 557 20.48 -18.23 -31.28
CA LEU A 557 19.79 -18.91 -30.19
C LEU A 557 18.53 -19.62 -30.73
N ASP A 558 18.67 -20.90 -31.06
CA ASP A 558 17.53 -21.81 -31.22
C ASP A 558 17.86 -23.19 -30.60
N PRO A 559 17.86 -23.31 -29.26
CA PRO A 559 18.31 -24.51 -28.56
C PRO A 559 17.22 -25.58 -28.35
N ALA A 560 17.55 -26.84 -28.62
CA ALA A 560 16.77 -27.97 -28.10
C ALA A 560 16.93 -28.15 -26.57
N THR A 561 17.99 -27.57 -25.97
CA THR A 561 18.21 -27.39 -24.51
C THR A 561 19.17 -26.23 -24.28
N LEU A 562 18.83 -25.35 -23.33
CA LEU A 562 19.63 -24.19 -22.93
C LEU A 562 20.04 -24.30 -21.47
N ILE A 563 21.27 -23.91 -21.17
CA ILE A 563 21.81 -23.88 -19.81
C ILE A 563 22.36 -22.50 -19.51
N GLU A 564 21.95 -21.95 -18.39
CA GLU A 564 22.42 -20.67 -17.89
C GLU A 564 23.23 -20.93 -16.63
N ILE A 565 24.51 -20.54 -16.63
CA ILE A 565 25.45 -20.75 -15.51
C ILE A 565 26.56 -19.68 -15.50
N GLU A 566 26.97 -19.22 -14.32
CA GLU A 566 28.11 -18.30 -14.19
C GLU A 566 29.45 -18.98 -14.53
N ASP A 567 30.40 -18.23 -15.13
CA ASP A 567 31.74 -18.71 -15.53
C ASP A 567 32.51 -19.39 -14.40
N ALA A 568 32.45 -18.81 -13.20
CA ALA A 568 33.10 -19.35 -12.01
C ALA A 568 32.49 -20.68 -11.59
N ASN A 569 31.15 -20.79 -11.60
CA ASN A 569 30.42 -21.99 -11.20
C ASN A 569 30.68 -23.14 -12.19
N LEU A 570 30.69 -22.83 -13.50
CA LEU A 570 31.02 -23.81 -14.54
C LEU A 570 32.48 -24.29 -14.41
N TYR A 571 33.41 -23.39 -14.10
CA TYR A 571 34.81 -23.73 -13.90
C TYR A 571 35.06 -24.55 -12.63
N ASP A 572 34.45 -24.18 -11.50
CA ASP A 572 34.61 -24.89 -10.24
C ASP A 572 33.92 -26.27 -10.27
N MET A 573 32.77 -26.39 -10.95
CA MET A 573 32.15 -27.68 -11.26
C MET A 573 33.08 -28.56 -12.10
N TYR A 574 33.69 -28.00 -13.15
CA TYR A 574 34.68 -28.71 -13.97
C TYR A 574 35.91 -29.17 -13.16
N LYS A 575 36.33 -28.39 -12.16
CA LYS A 575 37.46 -28.72 -11.28
C LYS A 575 37.07 -29.65 -10.11
N GLY A 576 35.82 -30.10 -10.02
CA GLY A 576 35.35 -30.96 -8.94
C GLY A 576 35.22 -30.25 -7.59
N LYS A 577 35.25 -28.92 -7.56
CA LYS A 577 35.08 -28.12 -6.34
C LYS A 577 33.62 -27.89 -5.97
N LEU A 578 32.71 -28.02 -6.94
CA LEU A 578 31.27 -27.92 -6.76
C LEU A 578 30.60 -29.13 -7.43
N LEU A 579 29.62 -29.73 -6.75
CA LEU A 579 28.86 -30.82 -7.33
C LEU A 579 27.73 -30.28 -8.21
N PHE A 580 27.49 -30.94 -9.36
CA PHE A 580 26.43 -30.55 -10.28
C PHE A 580 25.03 -30.53 -9.62
N ASP A 581 24.77 -31.49 -8.73
CA ASP A 581 23.48 -31.58 -8.03
C ASP A 581 23.34 -30.47 -6.96
N GLU A 582 24.43 -30.01 -6.33
CA GLU A 582 24.42 -28.87 -5.40
C GLU A 582 24.09 -27.56 -6.12
N LEU A 583 24.71 -27.32 -7.29
CA LEU A 583 24.42 -26.15 -8.12
C LEU A 583 22.94 -26.09 -8.54
N LYS A 584 22.34 -27.26 -8.82
CA LYS A 584 20.89 -27.36 -9.12
C LYS A 584 20.02 -27.03 -7.92
N ILE A 585 20.33 -27.57 -6.74
CA ILE A 585 19.57 -27.32 -5.51
C ILE A 585 19.63 -25.83 -5.14
N GLN A 586 20.79 -25.21 -5.28
CA GLN A 586 21.01 -23.78 -5.01
C GLN A 586 20.49 -22.85 -6.12
N GLN A 587 19.88 -23.39 -7.17
CA GLN A 587 19.40 -22.62 -8.35
C GLN A 587 20.48 -21.79 -9.05
N ARG A 588 21.76 -22.18 -8.92
CA ARG A 588 22.92 -21.53 -9.57
C ARG A 588 23.20 -22.05 -10.99
N ILE A 589 22.40 -23.02 -11.44
CA ILE A 589 22.34 -23.50 -12.82
C ILE A 589 20.88 -23.67 -13.22
N LYS A 590 20.49 -23.09 -14.36
CA LYS A 590 19.14 -23.23 -14.92
C LYS A 590 19.20 -24.02 -16.22
N ILE A 591 18.33 -25.02 -16.37
CA ILE A 591 18.28 -25.90 -17.55
C ILE A 591 16.88 -25.87 -18.15
N SER A 592 16.78 -25.38 -19.38
CA SER A 592 15.53 -25.22 -20.15
C SER A 592 15.50 -26.17 -21.35
N GLY A 593 14.33 -26.67 -21.74
CA GLY A 593 14.15 -27.68 -22.80
C GLY A 593 13.10 -28.74 -22.45
N THR A 594 12.84 -29.69 -23.35
CA THR A 594 11.92 -30.82 -23.10
C THR A 594 12.46 -31.73 -22.00
N VAL A 595 11.58 -32.45 -21.29
CA VAL A 595 12.00 -33.39 -20.21
C VAL A 595 13.03 -34.40 -20.72
N ALA A 596 12.82 -34.93 -21.93
CA ALA A 596 13.74 -35.86 -22.59
C ALA A 596 15.12 -35.22 -22.85
N ASN A 597 15.15 -34.01 -23.42
CA ASN A 597 16.42 -33.36 -23.76
C ASN A 597 17.20 -32.92 -22.50
N LYS A 598 16.50 -32.42 -21.47
CA LYS A 598 17.10 -32.06 -20.18
C LYS A 598 17.73 -33.26 -19.48
N LYS A 599 17.04 -34.41 -19.48
CA LYS A 599 17.56 -35.67 -18.91
C LYS A 599 18.77 -36.16 -19.70
N LYS A 600 18.69 -36.13 -21.04
CA LYS A 600 19.77 -36.56 -21.94
C LYS A 600 21.04 -35.74 -21.72
N PHE A 601 20.93 -34.41 -21.68
CA PHE A 601 22.06 -33.54 -21.44
C PHE A 601 22.62 -33.63 -20.01
N THR A 602 21.75 -33.71 -19.01
CA THR A 602 22.19 -33.89 -17.61
C THR A 602 23.06 -35.13 -17.47
N ASN A 603 22.66 -36.25 -18.10
CA ASN A 603 23.44 -37.48 -18.08
C ASN A 603 24.76 -37.36 -18.84
N LEU A 604 24.78 -36.62 -19.95
CA LEU A 604 26.02 -36.32 -20.68
C LEU A 604 27.02 -35.55 -19.79
N LEU A 605 26.57 -34.50 -19.09
CA LEU A 605 27.43 -33.76 -18.17
C LEU A 605 27.94 -34.63 -17.03
N LYS A 606 27.08 -35.47 -16.43
CA LYS A 606 27.51 -36.40 -15.37
C LYS A 606 28.58 -37.37 -15.87
N ALA A 607 28.41 -37.94 -17.07
CA ALA A 607 29.41 -38.82 -17.69
C ALA A 607 30.74 -38.09 -17.94
N PHE A 608 30.71 -36.84 -18.39
CA PHE A 608 31.91 -36.03 -18.59
C PHE A 608 32.59 -35.62 -17.29
N LEU A 609 31.84 -35.35 -16.22
CA LEU A 609 32.39 -34.91 -14.93
C LEU A 609 32.93 -36.08 -14.10
N ALA A 610 32.50 -37.32 -14.38
CA ALA A 610 32.93 -38.53 -13.68
C ALA A 610 34.22 -39.18 -14.24
N ARG A 611 34.88 -38.52 -15.20
CA ARG A 611 36.05 -39.06 -15.95
C ARG A 611 37.40 -38.80 -15.30
#